data_AF-A0A9X1P1I6-F1
#
_entry.id   AF-A0A9X1P1I6-F1
#
_cell.length_a   1.000
_cell.length_b   1.000
_cell.length_c   1.000
_cell.angle_alpha   90.00
_cell.angle_beta   90.00
_cell.angle_gamma   90.00
#
_symmetry.space_group_name_H-M   'P 1'
#
loop_
_entity.id
_entity.type
_entity.pdbx_description
1 polymer ?
#
loop_
_entity_poly.entity_id
_entity_poly.type
_entity_poly.pdbx_seq_one_letter_code
_entity_poly.pdbx_strand_id
1 'polypeptide(L)' 'MGRPRELTQGQREGLLSRGYRPVEVWLPDIWSDEIWAQVEEDCRLISASEERADVDLWTEEALRETLRLIEEMEEKAG' A
#
# COMPACT_ATOMS: atom_id res chain seq x y z
N MET A 1 -3.82 22.81 -15.24
CA MET A 1 -3.24 22.49 -13.91
C MET A 1 -3.70 23.56 -12.93
N GLY A 2 -4.73 23.29 -12.14
CA GLY A 2 -5.28 24.25 -11.16
C GLY A 2 -4.42 24.34 -9.89
N ARG A 3 -4.42 25.49 -9.21
CA ARG A 3 -3.74 25.64 -7.91
C ARG A 3 -4.44 24.73 -6.88
N PRO A 4 -3.73 23.89 -6.13
CA PRO A 4 -4.34 23.02 -5.12
C PRO A 4 -5.13 23.84 -4.09
N ARG A 5 -6.21 23.25 -3.58
CA ARG A 5 -6.89 23.80 -2.40
C ARG A 5 -6.01 23.56 -1.19
N GLU A 6 -5.37 24.63 -0.71
CA GLU A 6 -4.69 24.66 0.58
C GLU A 6 -5.70 24.39 1.69
N LEU A 7 -5.29 23.62 2.71
CA LEU A 7 -6.10 23.43 3.90
C LEU A 7 -6.29 24.77 4.61
N THR A 8 -7.53 25.08 5.01
CA THR A 8 -7.74 26.22 5.91
C THR A 8 -7.13 25.94 7.28
N GLN A 9 -6.86 26.99 8.05
CA GLN A 9 -6.30 26.87 9.38
C GLN A 9 -7.15 25.95 10.29
N GLY A 10 -8.48 26.11 10.30
CA GLY A 10 -9.36 25.28 11.11
C GLY A 10 -9.39 23.80 10.70
N GLN A 11 -9.28 23.51 9.40
CA GLN A 11 -9.17 22.13 8.92
C GLN A 11 -7.86 21.48 9.36
N ARG A 12 -6.75 22.24 9.32
CA ARG A 12 -5.45 21.79 9.81
C ARG A 12 -5.49 21.51 11.31
N GLU A 13 -6.05 22.42 12.11
CA GLU A 13 -6.18 22.26 13.56
C GLU A 13 -7.03 21.04 13.94
N GLY A 14 -8.13 20.78 13.21
CA GLY A 14 -8.95 19.59 13.40
C GLY A 14 -8.24 18.27 13.07
N LEU A 15 -7.30 18.27 12.11
CA LEU A 15 -6.49 17.09 11.82
C LEU A 15 -5.44 16.85 12.91
N LEU A 16 -4.81 17.92 13.38
CA LEU A 16 -3.80 17.85 14.45
C LEU A 16 -4.41 17.36 15.77
N SER A 17 -5.61 17.82 16.14
CA SER A 17 -6.28 17.38 17.38
C SER A 17 -6.67 15.90 17.36
N ARG A 18 -6.83 15.31 16.18
CA ARG A 18 -7.06 13.88 15.96
C ARG A 18 -5.77 13.06 15.88
N GLY A 19 -4.61 13.69 16.06
CA GLY A 19 -3.29 13.04 16.03
C GLY A 19 -2.71 12.83 14.62
N TYR A 20 -3.34 13.36 13.57
CA TYR A 20 -2.79 13.27 12.21
C TYR A 20 -1.68 14.30 11.98
N ARG A 21 -0.77 13.98 11.05
CA ARG A 21 0.23 14.93 10.52
C ARG A 21 -0.12 15.28 9.07
N PRO A 22 -0.86 16.38 8.83
CA PRO A 22 -1.26 16.75 7.48
C PRO A 22 -0.05 17.15 6.64
N VAL A 23 0.13 16.46 5.52
CA VAL A 23 1.12 16.77 4.48
C VAL A 23 0.39 17.16 3.19
N GLU A 24 0.96 18.07 2.43
CA GLU A 24 0.43 18.43 1.11
C GLU A 24 1.11 17.56 0.05
N VAL A 25 0.29 16.90 -0.77
CA VAL A 25 0.75 16.05 -1.87
C VAL A 25 0.13 16.53 -3.17
N TRP A 26 0.91 16.47 -4.24
CA TRP A 26 0.45 16.77 -5.59
C TRP A 26 -0.11 15.49 -6.19
N LEU A 27 -1.39 15.52 -6.53
CA LEU A 27 -2.05 14.43 -7.23
C LEU A 27 -2.24 14.79 -8.71
N PRO A 28 -2.17 13.81 -9.62
CA PRO A 28 -2.69 13.99 -10.98
C PRO A 28 -4.18 14.32 -10.92
N ASP A 29 -4.75 14.76 -12.04
CA ASP A 29 -6.19 15.02 -12.10
C ASP A 29 -6.97 13.72 -11.92
N ILE A 30 -7.39 13.45 -10.68
CA ILE A 30 -8.14 12.24 -10.31
C ILE A 30 -9.57 12.22 -10.88
N TRP A 31 -9.98 13.27 -11.60
CA TRP A 31 -11.23 13.29 -12.35
C TRP A 31 -11.02 13.06 -13.85
N SER A 32 -9.79 12.83 -14.28
CA SER A 32 -9.48 12.43 -15.65
C SER A 32 -9.68 10.93 -15.84
N ASP A 33 -10.59 10.57 -16.75
CA ASP A 33 -10.81 9.18 -17.15
C ASP A 33 -9.55 8.54 -17.75
N GLU A 34 -8.71 9.33 -18.42
CA GLU A 34 -7.45 8.88 -19.04
C GLU A 34 -6.42 8.45 -17.99
N ILE A 35 -6.33 9.18 -16.87
CA ILE A 35 -5.48 8.79 -15.74
C ILE A 35 -5.94 7.47 -15.14
N TRP A 36 -7.25 7.28 -14.96
CA TRP A 36 -7.77 6.03 -14.41
C TRP A 36 -7.60 4.85 -15.35
N ALA A 37 -7.76 5.04 -16.67
CA ALA A 37 -7.49 4.00 -17.66
C ALA A 37 -6.00 3.57 -17.63
N GLN A 38 -5.07 4.52 -17.51
CA GLN A 38 -3.65 4.20 -17.37
C GLN A 38 -3.36 3.46 -16.06
N VAL A 39 -3.94 3.90 -14.94
CA VAL A 39 -3.78 3.25 -13.63
C VAL A 39 -4.30 1.81 -13.66
N GLU A 40 -5.41 1.54 -14.33
CA GLU A 40 -5.95 0.19 -14.49
C GLU A 40 -5.01 -0.70 -15.30
N GLU A 41 -4.50 -0.20 -16.42
CA GLU A 41 -3.55 -0.93 -17.26
C GLU A 41 -2.22 -1.20 -16.54
N ASP A 42 -1.69 -0.22 -15.82
CA ASP A 42 -0.49 -0.38 -15.00
C ASP A 42 -0.69 -1.45 -13.92
N CYS A 43 -1.84 -1.42 -13.23
CA CYS A 43 -2.20 -2.44 -12.24
C CYS A 43 -2.27 -3.84 -12.86
N ARG A 44 -2.83 -3.96 -14.08
CA ARG A 44 -2.92 -5.21 -14.83
C ARG A 44 -1.53 -5.73 -15.19
N LEU A 45 -0.64 -4.87 -15.69
CA LEU A 45 0.73 -5.22 -16.05
C LEU A 45 1.56 -5.64 -14.83
N ILE A 46 1.47 -4.89 -13.72
CA ILE A 46 2.14 -5.24 -12.46
C ILE A 46 1.65 -6.59 -11.95
N SER A 47 0.34 -6.84 -12.02
CA SER A 47 -0.24 -8.13 -11.58
C SER A 47 0.16 -9.31 -12.46
N ALA A 48 0.46 -9.05 -13.73
CA ALA A 48 0.94 -10.05 -14.68
C ALA A 48 2.47 -10.16 -14.74
N SER A 49 3.20 -9.36 -13.96
CA SER A 49 4.67 -9.36 -13.94
C SER A 49 5.20 -10.61 -13.23
N GLU A 50 6.18 -11.28 -13.84
CA GLU A 50 6.90 -12.43 -13.28
C GLU A 50 7.57 -12.08 -11.93
N GLU A 51 7.91 -10.81 -11.68
CA GLU A 51 8.45 -10.36 -10.39
C GLU A 51 7.46 -10.51 -9.22
N ARG A 52 6.14 -10.47 -9.47
CA ARG A 52 5.15 -10.79 -8.43
C ARG A 52 5.11 -12.27 -8.12
N ALA A 53 5.27 -13.12 -9.13
CA ALA A 53 5.35 -14.56 -8.92
C ALA A 53 6.53 -14.93 -8.00
N ASP A 54 7.68 -14.26 -8.15
CA ASP A 54 8.84 -14.47 -7.29
C ASP A 54 8.63 -13.97 -5.85
N VAL A 55 7.99 -12.81 -5.67
CA VAL A 55 7.67 -12.26 -4.33
C VAL A 55 6.62 -13.13 -3.62
N ASP A 56 5.60 -13.58 -4.34
CA ASP A 56 4.55 -14.44 -3.80
C ASP A 56 5.13 -15.80 -3.41
N LEU A 57 5.98 -16.40 -4.26
CA LEU A 57 6.66 -17.66 -3.98
C LEU A 57 7.56 -17.56 -2.74
N TRP A 58 8.36 -16.49 -2.65
CA TRP A 58 9.21 -16.25 -1.48
C TRP A 58 8.38 -16.08 -0.19
N THR A 59 7.25 -15.38 -0.28
CA THR A 59 6.35 -15.15 0.87
C THR A 59 5.70 -16.46 1.33
N GLU A 60 5.28 -17.32 0.39
CA GLU A 60 4.73 -18.64 0.69
C GLU A 60 5.77 -19.57 1.33
N GLU A 61 7.01 -19.58 0.82
CA GLU A 61 8.11 -20.36 1.40
C GLU A 61 8.47 -19.89 2.81
N ALA A 62 8.55 -18.57 3.03
CA ALA A 62 8.82 -17.99 4.34
C ALA A 62 7.72 -18.32 5.37
N LEU A 63 6.45 -18.28 4.96
CA LEU A 63 5.33 -18.69 5.80
C LEU A 63 5.42 -20.18 6.15
N ARG A 64 5.71 -21.04 5.17
CA ARG A 64 5.85 -22.49 5.38
C ARG A 64 6.95 -22.80 6.38
N GLU A 65 8.12 -22.19 6.24
CA GLU A 65 9.23 -22.41 7.16
C GLU A 65 8.91 -21.90 8.57
N THR A 66 8.22 -20.76 8.68
CA THR A 66 7.79 -20.23 9.97
C THR A 66 6.86 -21.19 10.70
N LEU A 67 5.89 -21.78 10.00
CA LEU A 67 4.97 -22.77 10.58
C LEU A 67 5.70 -24.04 11.01
N ARG A 68 6.63 -24.54 10.19
CA ARG A 68 7.47 -25.70 10.52
C ARG A 68 8.26 -25.48 11.82
N LEU A 69 8.85 -24.29 11.97
CA LEU A 69 9.62 -23.93 13.17
C LEU A 69 8.73 -23.84 14.42
N ILE A 70 7.50 -23.35 14.28
CA ILE A 70 6.52 -23.32 15.37
C ILE A 70 6.19 -24.75 15.83
N GLU A 71 5.88 -25.64 14.89
CA GLU A 71 5.58 -27.06 15.20
C GLU A 71 6.75 -27.75 15.91
N GLU A 72 7.99 -27.57 15.43
CA GLU A 72 9.18 -28.12 16.09
C GLU A 72 9.39 -27.56 17.51
N MET A 73 9.05 -26.30 17.74
CA MET A 73 9.14 -25.68 19.06
C MET A 73 8.08 -26.24 20.01
N GLU A 74 6.86 -26.47 19.53
CA GLU A 74 5.79 -27.08 20.30
C GLU A 74 6.10 -28.54 20.66
N GLU A 75 6.63 -29.33 19.71
CA GLU A 75 7.06 -30.72 19.96
C GLU A 75 8.19 -30.81 20.99
N LYS A 76 9.12 -29.85 21.00
CA LYS A 76 10.23 -29.81 21.98
C LYS A 76 9.80 -29.30 23.35
N ALA A 77 8.63 -28.67 23.46
CA ALA A 77 8.12 -28.09 24.70
C ALA A 77 7.15 -29.02 25.47
N GLY A 78 6.67 -30.10 24.84
CA GLY A 78 5.84 -31.16 25.44
C GLY A 78 6.66 -32.33 25.99
#